data_AF-A0A6A6K5V0-F1
#
_entry.id   AF-A0A6A6K5V0-F1
#
_cell.length_a   1.000
_cell.length_b   1.000
_cell.length_c   1.000
_cell.angle_alpha   90.00
_cell.angle_beta   90.00
_cell.angle_gamma   90.00
#
_symmetry.space_group_name_H-M   'P 1'
#
loop_
_entity.id
_entity.type
_entity.pdbx_description
1 polymer ?
#
loop_
_entity_poly.entity_id
_entity_poly.type
_entity_poly.pdbx_seq_one_letter_code
_entity_poly.pdbx_strand_id
1 'polypeptide(L)'
;MNDTVNLYLLPIEGIQMIVDLDEMKIMEYSDGFQVPVPNSEGTDYRLSKQKPPFGPRINRAAIMQPDGPGFQIDGHTIRWLNWVFHLSFDAQVGPIISLASIYDSEKHKYRSVLYRGHISELFVPYQDPTEDYYFKTYFDCGEFGCGLSAASLVPLADCPNNAVFMDGYHAGQNGKPVKVSNVFCIFERHAGDIMWRHTEFGIPDELITEVRPELSLVVRMVATVGNYDYILDWVFKPSGSINIQVGLSGILEVKATTYTHSDQIKEDVYGTLLTDNTIGLYHDHFFTYRLDLDIDGVDNSFVKHNLVTKIVTDNTTARKSYWTVVSETANTESEAKIRLGRKPAELVIVNPNKKTKPGNRHGYRLIPGPTARSLLLEDDYPQIRGAFTQYNVWVTPYNKSEKWAGGRYVDQSHGQDTLAVWSLRNREIDNKDIVLWYVIGIHHVPCQEDFPLMPTLSSGFELRPTNFFERSPVLKVIPPKPVTWPNCSASP
;
A
#
# COMPACT_ATOMS: atom_id res chain seq x y z
N MET A 1 -25.33 17.07 -20.78
CA MET A 1 -24.61 16.29 -19.75
C MET A 1 -25.59 15.69 -18.72
N ASN A 2 -26.69 15.06 -19.16
CA ASN A 2 -27.61 14.36 -18.23
C ASN A 2 -27.44 12.83 -18.26
N ASP A 3 -26.53 12.33 -19.10
CA ASP A 3 -26.52 10.92 -19.51
C ASP A 3 -25.47 10.07 -18.75
N THR A 4 -24.49 10.70 -18.08
CA THR A 4 -23.48 10.02 -17.27
C THR A 4 -23.06 10.87 -16.06
N VAL A 5 -22.59 10.21 -15.00
CA VAL A 5 -21.90 10.86 -13.86
C VAL A 5 -20.38 10.78 -13.98
N ASN A 6 -19.87 10.14 -15.03
CA ASN A 6 -18.44 9.91 -15.20
C ASN A 6 -17.75 11.14 -15.83
N LEU A 7 -17.63 12.21 -15.04
CA LEU A 7 -17.18 13.53 -15.51
C LEU A 7 -15.71 13.54 -15.93
N TYR A 8 -14.86 12.74 -15.29
CA TYR A 8 -13.44 12.66 -15.62
C TYR A 8 -13.18 12.12 -17.03
N LEU A 9 -14.14 11.40 -17.63
CA LEU A 9 -14.06 10.91 -19.01
C LEU A 9 -14.57 11.91 -20.06
N LEU A 10 -15.00 13.10 -19.64
CA LEU A 10 -15.55 14.13 -20.51
C LEU A 10 -14.78 15.46 -20.37
N PRO A 11 -13.43 15.46 -20.51
CA PRO A 11 -12.66 16.68 -20.35
C PRO A 11 -13.00 17.70 -21.45
N ILE A 12 -12.97 18.97 -21.06
CA ILE A 12 -12.98 20.11 -21.98
C ILE A 12 -11.54 20.58 -22.08
N GLU A 13 -10.87 20.19 -23.15
CA GLU A 13 -9.46 20.51 -23.40
C GLU A 13 -9.25 21.91 -23.94
N GLY A 14 -8.01 22.38 -23.83
CA GLY A 14 -7.55 23.64 -24.41
C GLY A 14 -7.95 24.89 -23.64
N ILE A 15 -8.66 24.74 -22.51
CA ILE A 15 -8.98 25.85 -21.61
C ILE A 15 -8.15 25.72 -20.33
N GLN A 16 -7.38 26.76 -20.03
CA GLN A 16 -6.56 26.85 -18.83
C GLN A 16 -7.01 28.02 -17.96
N MET A 17 -7.06 27.77 -16.65
CA MET A 17 -7.42 28.77 -15.66
C MET A 17 -6.53 28.63 -14.43
N ILE A 18 -5.85 29.72 -14.05
CA ILE A 18 -5.13 29.81 -12.79
C ILE A 18 -5.98 30.61 -11.82
N VAL A 19 -6.28 30.03 -10.67
CA VAL A 19 -7.11 30.63 -9.63
C VAL A 19 -6.28 30.85 -8.38
N ASP A 20 -6.28 32.08 -7.88
CA ASP A 20 -5.77 32.39 -6.55
C ASP A 20 -6.86 32.02 -5.52
N LEU A 21 -6.54 31.08 -4.63
CA LEU A 21 -7.48 30.56 -3.62
C LEU A 21 -7.62 31.47 -2.40
N ASP A 22 -6.70 32.42 -2.18
CA ASP A 22 -6.81 33.40 -1.10
C ASP A 22 -7.70 34.58 -1.54
N GLU A 23 -7.50 35.09 -2.76
CA GLU A 23 -8.36 36.11 -3.37
C GLU A 23 -9.68 35.54 -3.91
N MET A 24 -9.76 34.21 -4.09
CA MET A 24 -10.87 33.50 -4.74
C MET A 24 -11.18 34.07 -6.13
N LYS A 25 -10.14 34.24 -6.96
CA LYS A 25 -10.19 34.96 -8.23
C LYS A 25 -9.39 34.26 -9.33
N ILE A 26 -9.92 34.30 -10.56
CA ILE A 26 -9.17 33.90 -11.77
C ILE A 26 -8.09 34.95 -12.05
N MET A 27 -6.83 34.51 -12.02
CA MET A 27 -5.65 35.33 -12.26
C MET A 27 -5.22 35.29 -13.72
N GLU A 28 -5.29 34.10 -14.32
CA GLU A 28 -4.96 33.87 -15.72
C GLU A 28 -6.02 32.97 -16.36
N TYR A 29 -6.33 33.26 -17.61
CA TYR A 29 -7.26 32.48 -18.44
C TYR A 29 -6.68 32.38 -19.85
N SER A 30 -6.65 31.18 -20.39
CA SER A 30 -6.25 30.92 -21.78
C SER A 30 -7.23 29.93 -22.41
N ASP A 31 -7.59 30.18 -23.67
CA ASP A 31 -8.37 29.30 -24.52
C ASP A 31 -7.57 29.09 -25.81
N GLY A 32 -6.83 27.98 -25.84
CA GLY A 32 -5.76 27.72 -26.80
C GLY A 32 -6.21 26.94 -28.03
N PHE A 33 -7.00 25.89 -27.84
CA PHE A 33 -7.44 25.02 -28.93
C PHE A 33 -8.78 24.35 -28.63
N GLN A 34 -9.39 23.79 -29.67
CA GLN A 34 -10.65 23.07 -29.56
C GLN A 34 -10.48 21.66 -30.10
N VAL A 35 -10.92 20.69 -29.31
CA VAL A 35 -11.07 19.29 -29.70
C VAL A 35 -12.45 18.79 -29.32
N PRO A 36 -12.97 17.75 -29.98
CA PRO A 36 -14.23 17.14 -29.59
C PRO A 36 -14.18 16.65 -28.15
N VAL A 37 -15.20 16.97 -27.36
CA VAL A 37 -15.42 16.32 -26.05
C VAL A 37 -15.77 14.86 -26.31
N PRO A 38 -15.17 13.89 -25.57
CA PRO A 38 -15.49 12.48 -25.73
C PRO A 38 -16.98 12.17 -25.58
N ASN A 39 -17.44 11.08 -26.20
CA ASN A 39 -18.84 10.68 -26.08
C ASN A 39 -19.12 10.12 -24.68
N SER A 40 -20.24 10.54 -24.08
CA SER A 40 -20.72 10.03 -22.79
C SER A 40 -21.33 8.63 -22.84
N GLU A 41 -21.68 8.12 -24.02
CA GLU A 41 -22.29 6.80 -24.18
C GLU A 41 -21.36 5.69 -23.64
N GLY A 42 -21.92 4.76 -22.86
CA GLY A 42 -21.16 3.63 -22.30
C GLY A 42 -20.29 3.96 -21.09
N THR A 43 -20.29 5.21 -20.60
CA THR A 43 -19.37 5.64 -19.51
C THR A 43 -19.95 5.55 -18.09
N ASP A 44 -21.27 5.46 -17.90
CA ASP A 44 -21.90 5.50 -16.57
C ASP A 44 -21.71 4.18 -15.83
N TYR A 45 -20.98 4.14 -14.71
CA TYR A 45 -20.67 2.90 -14.01
C TYR A 45 -21.81 2.39 -13.10
N ARG A 46 -22.90 3.15 -12.91
CA ARG A 46 -23.96 2.78 -11.97
C ARG A 46 -24.87 1.73 -12.58
N LEU A 47 -25.06 0.61 -11.89
CA LEU A 47 -25.94 -0.48 -12.33
C LEU A 47 -27.36 0.00 -12.70
N SER A 48 -27.91 0.98 -11.99
CA SER A 48 -29.24 1.54 -12.25
C SER A 48 -29.37 2.30 -13.58
N LYS A 49 -28.25 2.63 -14.22
CA LYS A 49 -28.16 3.30 -15.53
C LYS A 49 -27.74 2.36 -16.66
N GLN A 50 -27.28 1.16 -16.31
CA GLN A 50 -26.86 0.15 -17.27
C GLN A 50 -28.06 -0.60 -17.88
N LYS A 51 -27.87 -1.10 -19.10
CA LYS A 51 -28.86 -1.89 -19.85
C LYS A 51 -28.31 -3.29 -20.14
N PRO A 52 -29.17 -4.32 -20.26
CA PRO A 52 -28.74 -5.67 -20.64
C PRO A 52 -27.95 -5.71 -21.97
N PRO A 53 -27.08 -6.71 -22.17
CA PRO A 53 -26.91 -7.91 -21.34
C PRO A 53 -26.04 -7.69 -20.09
N PHE A 54 -26.40 -8.33 -18.98
CA PHE A 54 -25.59 -8.40 -17.76
C PHE A 54 -24.93 -9.77 -17.64
N GLY A 55 -23.67 -9.82 -17.20
CA GLY A 55 -23.01 -11.07 -16.89
C GLY A 55 -21.51 -10.93 -16.59
N PRO A 56 -20.86 -12.00 -16.12
CA PRO A 56 -21.43 -13.28 -15.71
C PRO A 56 -22.20 -13.19 -14.37
N ARG A 57 -23.16 -14.09 -14.13
CA ARG A 57 -23.87 -14.15 -12.86
C ARG A 57 -22.95 -14.70 -11.76
N ILE A 58 -22.81 -13.96 -10.68
CA ILE A 58 -22.07 -14.39 -9.48
C ILE A 58 -23.05 -15.10 -8.52
N ASN A 59 -22.66 -16.27 -8.03
CA ASN A 59 -23.44 -17.01 -7.03
C ASN A 59 -23.36 -16.32 -5.67
N ARG A 60 -24.48 -16.26 -4.96
CA ARG A 60 -24.52 -15.70 -3.61
C ARG A 60 -23.75 -16.61 -2.66
N ALA A 61 -22.98 -16.01 -1.75
CA ALA A 61 -22.28 -16.69 -0.67
C ALA A 61 -22.46 -15.89 0.62
N ALA A 62 -22.46 -16.58 1.76
CA ALA A 62 -22.54 -15.96 3.08
C ALA A 62 -21.45 -16.55 3.99
N ILE A 63 -20.84 -15.69 4.80
CA ILE A 63 -19.90 -16.07 5.85
C ILE A 63 -20.62 -15.91 7.19
N MET A 64 -20.52 -16.92 8.05
CA MET A 64 -21.11 -16.93 9.38
C MET A 64 -20.05 -17.29 10.42
N GLN A 65 -19.93 -16.48 11.46
CA GLN A 65 -19.12 -16.77 12.65
C GLN A 65 -20.06 -16.93 13.84
N PRO A 66 -20.38 -18.17 14.27
CA PRO A 66 -21.43 -18.42 15.27
C PRO A 66 -21.15 -17.79 16.62
N ASP A 67 -19.86 -17.66 16.97
CA ASP A 67 -19.40 -17.10 18.25
C ASP A 67 -19.06 -15.61 18.15
N GLY A 68 -19.37 -14.97 17.02
CA GLY A 68 -18.98 -13.58 16.72
C GLY A 68 -17.54 -13.46 16.19
N PRO A 69 -17.04 -12.22 16.03
CA PRO A 69 -15.68 -11.97 15.54
C PRO A 69 -14.62 -12.42 16.56
N GLY A 70 -13.49 -12.97 16.08
CA GLY A 70 -12.37 -13.39 16.92
C GLY A 70 -11.50 -12.25 17.47
N PHE A 71 -11.94 -10.99 17.33
CA PHE A 71 -11.26 -9.80 17.82
C PHE A 71 -12.15 -8.98 18.75
N GLN A 72 -11.51 -8.22 19.64
CA GLN A 72 -12.15 -7.28 20.53
C GLN A 72 -11.61 -5.87 20.27
N ILE A 73 -12.50 -4.89 20.29
CA ILE A 73 -12.17 -3.47 20.15
C ILE A 73 -12.56 -2.78 21.45
N ASP A 74 -11.56 -2.21 22.13
CA ASP A 74 -11.72 -1.39 23.34
C ASP A 74 -11.25 0.04 23.04
N GLY A 75 -12.21 0.94 22.81
CA GLY A 75 -11.96 2.24 22.21
C GLY A 75 -11.33 2.10 20.82
N HIS A 76 -10.02 2.31 20.75
CA HIS A 76 -9.21 2.19 19.52
C HIS A 76 -8.14 1.09 19.63
N THR A 77 -8.11 0.33 20.73
CA THR A 77 -7.22 -0.82 20.91
C THR A 77 -7.88 -2.09 20.40
N ILE A 78 -7.24 -2.73 19.43
CA ILE A 78 -7.68 -3.98 18.81
C ILE A 78 -6.85 -5.12 19.40
N ARG A 79 -7.56 -6.15 19.90
CA ARG A 79 -6.97 -7.41 20.38
C ARG A 79 -7.49 -8.54 19.52
N TRP A 80 -6.59 -9.26 18.87
CA TRP A 80 -6.95 -10.34 17.97
C TRP A 80 -5.91 -11.44 18.03
N LEU A 81 -6.33 -12.66 18.36
CA LEU A 81 -5.44 -13.80 18.59
C LEU A 81 -4.24 -13.40 19.48
N ASN A 82 -3.03 -13.43 18.94
CA ASN A 82 -1.80 -13.06 19.62
C ASN A 82 -1.38 -11.60 19.40
N TRP A 83 -2.14 -10.79 18.65
CA TRP A 83 -1.84 -9.38 18.43
C TRP A 83 -2.60 -8.44 19.35
N VAL A 84 -1.93 -7.35 19.71
CA VAL A 84 -2.54 -6.13 20.24
C VAL A 84 -1.95 -4.92 19.52
N PHE A 85 -2.80 -3.98 19.12
CA PHE A 85 -2.38 -2.72 18.50
C PHE A 85 -3.44 -1.64 18.68
N HIS A 86 -3.07 -0.40 18.40
CA HIS A 86 -3.96 0.75 18.38
C HIS A 86 -4.19 1.21 16.94
N LEU A 87 -5.45 1.52 16.59
CA LEU A 87 -5.84 2.10 15.30
C LEU A 87 -6.27 3.54 15.50
N SER A 88 -5.62 4.50 14.85
CA SER A 88 -6.05 5.91 14.84
C SER A 88 -6.39 6.37 13.43
N PHE A 89 -7.25 7.39 13.37
CA PHE A 89 -7.56 8.15 12.18
C PHE A 89 -6.82 9.49 12.21
N ASP A 90 -6.18 9.84 11.10
CA ASP A 90 -5.53 11.13 10.88
C ASP A 90 -6.03 11.75 9.57
N ALA A 91 -6.34 13.04 9.60
CA ALA A 91 -6.92 13.73 8.44
C ALA A 91 -5.96 13.77 7.24
N GLN A 92 -4.65 13.81 7.45
CA GLN A 92 -3.68 13.91 6.38
C GLN A 92 -3.40 12.54 5.73
N VAL A 93 -3.28 11.48 6.54
CA VAL A 93 -2.80 10.16 6.05
C VAL A 93 -3.74 8.99 6.27
N GLY A 94 -4.89 9.19 6.91
CA GLY A 94 -5.87 8.13 7.15
C GLY A 94 -5.45 7.17 8.28
N PRO A 95 -5.33 5.85 8.04
CA PRO A 95 -5.09 4.87 9.09
C PRO A 95 -3.66 4.94 9.62
N ILE A 96 -3.54 5.02 10.94
CA ILE A 96 -2.27 4.89 11.66
C ILE A 96 -2.37 3.70 12.62
N ILE A 97 -1.54 2.69 12.38
CA ILE A 97 -1.32 1.58 13.30
C ILE A 97 -0.26 1.99 14.32
N SER A 98 -0.49 1.74 15.61
CA SER A 98 0.49 2.03 16.66
C SER A 98 0.58 0.92 17.69
N LEU A 99 1.73 0.82 18.36
CA LEU A 99 1.98 -0.11 19.47
C LEU A 99 1.68 -1.58 19.13
N ALA A 100 1.90 -1.98 17.89
CA ALA A 100 1.63 -3.35 17.47
C ALA A 100 2.64 -4.31 18.11
N SER A 101 2.10 -5.17 18.97
CA SER A 101 2.85 -6.16 19.73
C SER A 101 2.22 -7.53 19.58
N ILE A 102 3.06 -8.56 19.51
CA ILE A 102 2.63 -9.95 19.39
C ILE A 102 2.99 -10.75 20.64
N TYR A 103 2.06 -11.57 21.11
CA TYR A 103 2.24 -12.46 22.24
C TYR A 103 3.04 -13.69 21.83
N ASP A 104 4.19 -13.86 22.45
CA ASP A 104 5.04 -15.04 22.29
C ASP A 104 4.68 -16.07 23.36
N SER A 105 4.02 -17.15 22.94
CA SER A 105 3.57 -18.21 23.85
C SER A 105 4.71 -18.98 24.51
N GLU A 106 5.91 -19.03 23.91
CA GLU A 106 7.07 -19.70 24.52
C GLU A 106 7.77 -18.80 25.53
N LYS A 107 7.70 -17.48 25.35
CA LYS A 107 8.29 -16.49 26.27
C LYS A 107 7.29 -15.88 27.27
N HIS A 108 6.01 -16.21 27.16
CA HIS A 108 4.91 -15.73 28.00
C HIS A 108 4.86 -14.19 28.12
N LYS A 109 5.07 -13.48 27.02
CA LYS A 109 5.05 -12.02 26.99
C LYS A 109 4.66 -11.45 25.64
N TYR A 110 4.09 -10.26 25.65
CA TYR A 110 3.99 -9.43 24.45
C TYR A 110 5.36 -8.88 24.07
N ARG A 111 5.62 -8.82 22.78
CA ARG A 111 6.88 -8.38 22.19
C ARG A 111 6.58 -7.33 21.13
N SER A 112 7.23 -6.18 21.25
CA SER A 112 7.06 -5.05 20.33
C SER A 112 7.55 -5.40 18.93
N VAL A 113 6.84 -4.92 17.91
CA VAL A 113 7.19 -5.08 16.50
C VAL A 113 7.15 -3.74 15.77
N LEU A 114 6.04 -2.99 15.89
CA LEU A 114 5.83 -1.73 15.18
C LEU A 114 5.26 -0.69 16.14
N TYR A 115 6.05 0.34 16.45
CA TYR A 115 5.62 1.44 17.30
C TYR A 115 4.58 2.31 16.58
N ARG A 116 4.81 2.63 15.30
CA ARG A 116 3.92 3.44 14.48
C ARG A 116 4.11 3.17 12.98
N GLY A 117 3.04 2.82 12.28
CA GLY A 117 3.04 2.61 10.83
C GLY A 117 1.90 3.35 10.14
N HIS A 118 2.20 4.03 9.03
CA HIS A 118 1.21 4.68 8.16
C HIS A 118 1.80 4.98 6.78
N ILE A 119 0.93 5.23 5.80
CA ILE A 119 1.33 5.95 4.59
C ILE A 119 1.78 7.35 5.02
N SER A 120 2.91 7.80 4.49
CA SER A 120 3.47 9.11 4.74
C SER A 120 3.14 10.09 3.62
N GLU A 121 3.19 9.61 2.37
CA GLU A 121 2.88 10.42 1.19
C GLU A 121 2.57 9.54 -0.03
N LEU A 122 1.76 10.08 -0.94
CA LEU A 122 1.57 9.58 -2.31
C LEU A 122 2.22 10.54 -3.30
N PHE A 123 2.69 10.03 -4.43
CA PHE A 123 3.17 10.86 -5.54
C PHE A 123 2.68 10.28 -6.86
N VAL A 124 1.90 11.08 -7.61
CA VAL A 124 1.21 10.68 -8.85
C VAL A 124 1.63 11.58 -10.02
N PRO A 125 2.85 11.42 -10.57
CA PRO A 125 3.30 12.22 -11.70
C PRO A 125 2.71 11.74 -13.03
N TYR A 126 2.03 12.65 -13.74
CA TYR A 126 1.65 12.45 -15.14
C TYR A 126 2.82 12.70 -16.08
N GLN A 127 2.81 12.06 -17.25
CA GLN A 127 3.91 12.07 -18.20
C GLN A 127 3.63 12.87 -19.48
N ASP A 128 2.58 13.71 -19.47
CA ASP A 128 2.28 14.64 -20.55
C ASP A 128 2.94 16.01 -20.26
N PRO A 129 3.97 16.40 -21.02
CA PRO A 129 4.72 17.64 -20.78
C PRO A 129 4.05 18.89 -21.38
N THR A 130 2.88 18.75 -22.02
CA THR A 130 2.17 19.89 -22.59
C THR A 130 1.59 20.80 -21.52
N GLU A 131 1.30 22.05 -21.89
CA GLU A 131 0.81 23.10 -20.97
C GLU A 131 -0.44 22.66 -20.17
N ASP A 132 -1.28 21.77 -20.71
CA ASP A 132 -2.52 21.34 -20.07
C ASP A 132 -2.30 20.32 -18.92
N TYR A 133 -1.13 19.67 -18.87
CA TYR A 133 -0.87 18.53 -17.97
C TYR A 133 0.46 18.55 -17.24
N TYR A 134 1.46 19.34 -17.67
CA TYR A 134 2.81 19.30 -17.10
C TYR A 134 2.86 19.53 -15.57
N PHE A 135 1.88 20.27 -15.04
CA PHE A 135 1.78 20.59 -13.62
C PHE A 135 1.11 19.48 -12.78
N LYS A 136 0.43 18.50 -13.41
CA LYS A 136 -0.30 17.44 -12.71
C LYS A 136 0.66 16.38 -12.17
N THR A 137 1.12 16.61 -10.95
CA THR A 137 2.06 15.73 -10.24
C THR A 137 1.68 15.63 -8.77
N TYR A 138 0.48 15.10 -8.51
CA TYR A 138 -0.19 15.23 -7.22
C TYR A 138 0.57 14.57 -6.07
N PHE A 139 0.46 15.18 -4.90
CA PHE A 139 0.88 14.65 -3.62
C PHE A 139 -0.34 14.44 -2.72
N ASP A 140 -1.08 13.36 -2.95
CA ASP A 140 -2.44 13.22 -2.46
C ASP A 140 -2.61 13.44 -0.95
N CYS A 141 -1.69 12.92 -0.13
CA CYS A 141 -1.80 13.10 1.31
C CYS A 141 -1.35 14.50 1.75
N GLY A 142 -0.30 15.06 1.14
CA GLY A 142 0.22 16.38 1.47
C GLY A 142 -0.62 17.57 0.96
N GLU A 143 -1.25 17.43 -0.21
CA GLU A 143 -2.03 18.48 -0.88
C GLU A 143 -3.53 18.39 -0.55
N PHE A 144 -4.11 17.18 -0.51
CA PHE A 144 -5.55 16.98 -0.35
C PHE A 144 -5.94 16.30 0.97
N GLY A 145 -5.04 15.51 1.55
CA GLY A 145 -5.28 14.75 2.77
C GLY A 145 -6.03 13.45 2.51
N CYS A 146 -5.31 12.32 2.52
CA CYS A 146 -5.87 10.99 2.29
C CYS A 146 -6.95 10.61 3.33
N GLY A 147 -6.87 11.14 4.56
CA GLY A 147 -7.91 10.97 5.57
C GLY A 147 -9.13 11.88 5.34
N LEU A 148 -8.92 13.13 4.89
CA LEU A 148 -10.00 14.03 4.48
C LEU A 148 -10.79 13.45 3.30
N SER A 149 -10.09 12.78 2.40
CA SER A 149 -10.62 12.08 1.23
C SER A 149 -11.13 10.66 1.53
N ALA A 150 -11.24 10.27 2.80
CA ALA A 150 -11.72 8.94 3.15
C ALA A 150 -13.23 8.77 2.86
N ALA A 151 -13.57 7.72 2.11
CA ALA A 151 -14.95 7.40 1.77
C ALA A 151 -15.63 6.60 2.90
N SER A 152 -16.95 6.79 3.04
CA SER A 152 -17.76 5.92 3.91
C SER A 152 -17.91 4.54 3.27
N LEU A 153 -17.36 3.50 3.90
CA LEU A 153 -17.35 2.14 3.35
C LEU A 153 -18.76 1.57 3.26
N VAL A 154 -19.07 0.96 2.12
CA VAL A 154 -20.36 0.34 1.81
C VAL A 154 -20.36 -1.11 2.34
N PRO A 155 -21.20 -1.43 3.35
CA PRO A 155 -21.27 -2.78 3.89
C PRO A 155 -21.63 -3.82 2.83
N LEU A 156 -21.04 -5.01 2.92
CA LEU A 156 -21.20 -6.15 1.99
C LEU A 156 -20.59 -5.96 0.59
N ALA A 157 -20.19 -4.74 0.22
CA ALA A 157 -19.46 -4.45 -1.01
C ALA A 157 -17.97 -4.23 -0.71
N ASP A 158 -17.65 -3.20 0.08
CA ASP A 158 -16.27 -2.88 0.45
C ASP A 158 -15.74 -3.79 1.57
N CYS A 159 -16.64 -4.26 2.44
CA CYS A 159 -16.31 -5.03 3.62
C CYS A 159 -17.28 -6.19 3.83
N PRO A 160 -16.80 -7.38 4.23
CA PRO A 160 -17.64 -8.57 4.40
C PRO A 160 -18.61 -8.43 5.59
N ASN A 161 -19.59 -9.34 5.65
CA ASN A 161 -20.64 -9.33 6.67
C ASN A 161 -20.14 -9.45 8.12
N ASN A 162 -18.94 -10.00 8.33
CA ASN A 162 -18.33 -10.10 9.65
C ASN A 162 -17.47 -8.88 10.03
N ALA A 163 -17.56 -7.78 9.27
CA ALA A 163 -16.83 -6.57 9.57
C ALA A 163 -17.46 -5.75 10.70
N VAL A 164 -16.60 -5.20 11.55
CA VAL A 164 -16.96 -4.16 12.53
C VAL A 164 -16.44 -2.83 11.99
N PHE A 165 -17.32 -1.82 11.96
CA PHE A 165 -17.01 -0.50 11.44
C PHE A 165 -16.62 0.48 12.55
N MET A 166 -15.74 1.42 12.23
CA MET A 166 -15.40 2.56 13.08
C MET A 166 -15.60 3.85 12.30
N ASP A 167 -16.06 4.89 12.99
CA ASP A 167 -16.23 6.24 12.43
C ASP A 167 -14.95 7.06 12.59
N GLY A 168 -14.72 8.00 11.68
CA GLY A 168 -13.64 8.99 11.73
C GLY A 168 -14.17 10.39 11.96
N TYR A 169 -13.33 11.27 12.50
CA TYR A 169 -13.63 12.69 12.65
C TYR A 169 -12.43 13.54 12.25
N HIS A 170 -12.69 14.63 11.54
CA HIS A 170 -11.70 15.66 11.24
C HIS A 170 -12.30 17.06 11.47
N ALA A 171 -11.46 18.09 11.47
CA ALA A 171 -11.94 19.47 11.51
C ALA A 171 -12.27 19.95 10.10
N GLY A 172 -13.50 20.42 9.88
CA GLY A 172 -13.85 21.12 8.64
C GLY A 172 -13.16 22.48 8.55
N GLN A 173 -13.25 23.14 7.39
CA GLN A 173 -12.61 24.44 7.14
C GLN A 173 -13.02 25.54 8.15
N ASN A 174 -14.21 25.42 8.75
CA ASN A 174 -14.70 26.33 9.80
C ASN A 174 -14.36 25.87 11.24
N GLY A 175 -13.52 24.86 11.39
CA GLY A 175 -13.12 24.26 12.67
C GLY A 175 -14.16 23.34 13.31
N LYS A 176 -15.35 23.15 12.72
CA LYS A 176 -16.37 22.24 13.26
C LYS A 176 -16.00 20.78 12.97
N PRO A 177 -16.30 19.84 13.88
CA PRO A 177 -16.05 18.43 13.64
C PRO A 177 -16.93 17.92 12.51
N VAL A 178 -16.30 17.26 11.54
CA VAL A 178 -16.95 16.54 10.44
C VAL A 178 -16.81 15.05 10.71
N LYS A 179 -17.94 14.35 10.73
CA LYS A 179 -17.99 12.90 10.90
C LYS A 179 -17.89 12.21 9.55
N VAL A 180 -17.00 11.24 9.43
CA VAL A 180 -16.98 10.26 8.32
C VAL A 180 -17.45 8.93 8.90
N SER A 181 -18.65 8.49 8.49
CA SER A 181 -19.20 7.23 9.04
C SER A 181 -18.54 6.03 8.36
N ASN A 182 -18.36 4.92 9.08
CA ASN A 182 -17.77 3.69 8.53
C ASN A 182 -16.43 3.93 7.81
N VAL A 183 -15.55 4.76 8.36
CA VAL A 183 -14.26 5.09 7.74
C VAL A 183 -13.32 3.89 7.74
N PHE A 184 -13.39 3.07 8.77
CA PHE A 184 -12.66 1.80 8.85
C PHE A 184 -13.61 0.64 8.92
N CYS A 185 -13.20 -0.48 8.33
CA CYS A 185 -13.78 -1.78 8.64
C CYS A 185 -12.69 -2.76 9.07
N ILE A 186 -12.99 -3.52 10.12
CA ILE A 186 -12.10 -4.50 10.73
C ILE A 186 -12.78 -5.86 10.62
N PHE A 187 -12.13 -6.85 10.00
CA PHE A 187 -12.74 -8.16 9.79
C PHE A 187 -11.70 -9.29 9.73
N GLU A 188 -12.16 -10.51 9.99
CA GLU A 188 -11.36 -11.72 9.79
C GLU A 188 -11.55 -12.28 8.39
N ARG A 189 -10.44 -12.56 7.70
CA ARG A 189 -10.41 -13.15 6.36
C ARG A 189 -10.04 -14.63 6.45
N HIS A 190 -11.00 -15.48 6.04
CA HIS A 190 -10.90 -16.94 5.93
C HIS A 190 -10.71 -17.38 4.46
N ALA A 191 -9.95 -16.63 3.67
CA ALA A 191 -9.62 -17.05 2.30
C ALA A 191 -8.92 -18.41 2.41
N GLY A 192 -9.24 -19.39 1.56
CA GLY A 192 -8.76 -20.79 1.61
C GLY A 192 -7.23 -21.00 1.50
N ASP A 193 -6.47 -19.97 1.82
CA ASP A 193 -5.05 -19.93 2.11
C ASP A 193 -4.69 -20.89 3.25
N ILE A 194 -3.44 -21.34 3.21
CA ILE A 194 -2.88 -22.35 4.10
C ILE A 194 -1.82 -21.70 4.97
N MET A 195 -2.00 -21.75 6.30
CA MET A 195 -1.03 -21.25 7.25
C MET A 195 0.26 -22.06 7.21
N TRP A 196 0.12 -23.39 7.22
CA TRP A 196 1.18 -24.34 6.92
C TRP A 196 0.59 -25.73 6.66
N ARG A 197 1.32 -26.57 5.92
CA ARG A 197 0.96 -27.96 5.67
C ARG A 197 2.17 -28.85 5.43
N HIS A 198 2.02 -30.14 5.70
CA HIS A 198 2.98 -31.15 5.27
C HIS A 198 2.28 -32.51 5.04
N THR A 199 2.81 -33.28 4.09
CA THR A 199 2.45 -34.68 3.84
C THR A 199 3.74 -35.48 3.80
N GLU A 200 3.93 -36.37 4.76
CA GLU A 200 5.10 -37.25 4.87
C GLU A 200 4.79 -38.60 4.21
N PHE A 201 5.70 -39.05 3.35
CA PHE A 201 5.62 -40.29 2.57
C PHE A 201 6.90 -41.14 2.69
N GLY A 202 7.92 -40.63 3.38
CA GLY A 202 9.22 -41.29 3.55
C GLY A 202 9.26 -42.31 4.68
N ILE A 203 8.23 -42.35 5.54
CA ILE A 203 8.10 -43.38 6.58
C ILE A 203 7.40 -44.59 5.95
N PRO A 204 8.06 -45.76 5.89
CA PRO A 204 7.46 -46.96 5.31
C PRO A 204 6.10 -47.28 5.95
N ASP A 205 5.10 -47.58 5.11
CA ASP A 205 3.75 -47.96 5.51
C ASP A 205 2.94 -46.89 6.30
N GLU A 206 3.44 -45.65 6.40
CA GLU A 206 2.75 -44.55 7.09
C GLU A 206 2.50 -43.35 6.15
N LEU A 207 1.23 -42.93 6.04
CA LEU A 207 0.85 -41.67 5.40
C LEU A 207 0.42 -40.67 6.47
N ILE A 208 1.27 -39.66 6.72
CA ILE A 208 0.99 -38.61 7.71
C ILE A 208 0.72 -37.31 6.97
N THR A 209 -0.46 -36.70 7.19
CA THR A 209 -0.82 -35.40 6.62
C THR A 209 -1.35 -34.48 7.69
N GLU A 210 -0.83 -33.26 7.72
CA GLU A 210 -1.28 -32.20 8.63
C GLU A 210 -1.42 -30.88 7.86
N VAL A 211 -2.52 -30.17 8.07
CA VAL A 211 -2.84 -28.89 7.42
C VAL A 211 -3.44 -27.95 8.44
N ARG A 212 -3.02 -26.68 8.44
CA ARG A 212 -3.68 -25.61 9.18
C ARG A 212 -4.12 -24.50 8.20
N PRO A 213 -5.40 -24.10 8.20
CA PRO A 213 -5.88 -22.99 7.39
C PRO A 213 -5.35 -21.66 7.92
N GLU A 214 -5.18 -20.70 7.02
CA GLU A 214 -4.82 -19.32 7.38
C GLU A 214 -6.04 -18.57 7.91
N LEU A 215 -5.80 -17.72 8.91
CA LEU A 215 -6.74 -16.71 9.39
C LEU A 215 -5.99 -15.40 9.52
N SER A 216 -6.49 -14.33 8.91
CA SER A 216 -5.88 -13.00 8.98
C SER A 216 -6.89 -11.97 9.47
N LEU A 217 -6.43 -10.96 10.20
CA LEU A 217 -7.23 -9.76 10.51
C LEU A 217 -6.91 -8.68 9.51
N VAL A 218 -7.92 -8.07 8.91
CA VAL A 218 -7.79 -6.95 7.98
C VAL A 218 -8.37 -5.69 8.63
N VAL A 219 -7.62 -4.59 8.56
CA VAL A 219 -8.11 -3.22 8.82
C VAL A 219 -8.05 -2.48 7.49
N ARG A 220 -9.21 -2.04 7.00
CA ARG A 220 -9.37 -1.40 5.70
C ARG A 220 -9.86 0.04 5.82
N MET A 221 -9.30 0.91 4.99
CA MET A 221 -9.86 2.22 4.63
C MET A 221 -9.91 2.34 3.09
N VAL A 222 -10.82 3.15 2.56
CA VAL A 222 -10.78 3.60 1.16
C VAL A 222 -10.64 5.12 1.14
N ALA A 223 -9.68 5.63 0.38
CA ALA A 223 -9.52 7.06 0.11
C ALA A 223 -9.81 7.33 -1.37
N THR A 224 -10.66 8.32 -1.66
CA THR A 224 -10.99 8.72 -3.03
C THR A 224 -10.51 10.14 -3.27
N VAL A 225 -9.42 10.29 -4.02
CA VAL A 225 -8.82 11.60 -4.33
C VAL A 225 -9.09 11.90 -5.80
N GLY A 226 -10.05 12.80 -6.03
CA GLY A 226 -10.50 13.11 -7.37
C GLY A 226 -11.08 11.88 -8.08
N ASN A 227 -10.35 11.36 -9.06
CA ASN A 227 -10.74 10.24 -9.92
C ASN A 227 -10.25 8.87 -9.41
N TYR A 228 -9.27 8.82 -8.49
CA TYR A 228 -8.70 7.55 -8.01
C TYR A 228 -9.30 7.09 -6.69
N ASP A 229 -9.50 5.78 -6.59
CA ASP A 229 -9.86 5.08 -5.36
C ASP A 229 -8.68 4.22 -4.87
N TYR A 230 -8.21 4.50 -3.66
CA TYR A 230 -7.14 3.77 -2.98
C TYR A 230 -7.70 2.89 -1.86
N ILE A 231 -7.64 1.57 -2.03
CA ILE A 231 -8.04 0.59 -1.01
C ILE A 231 -6.81 0.26 -0.17
N LEU A 232 -6.83 0.65 1.10
CA LEU A 232 -5.67 0.61 2.00
C LEU A 232 -5.90 -0.43 3.11
N ASP A 233 -5.18 -1.55 3.03
CA ASP A 233 -5.32 -2.67 3.95
C ASP A 233 -4.06 -2.90 4.82
N TRP A 234 -4.26 -2.98 6.13
CA TRP A 234 -3.32 -3.56 7.07
C TRP A 234 -3.78 -4.95 7.47
N VAL A 235 -2.95 -5.97 7.22
CA VAL A 235 -3.30 -7.38 7.41
C VAL A 235 -2.36 -8.03 8.42
N PHE A 236 -2.89 -8.44 9.57
CA PHE A 236 -2.14 -9.11 10.63
C PHE A 236 -2.35 -10.62 10.56
N LYS A 237 -1.27 -11.37 10.80
CA LYS A 237 -1.27 -12.85 10.77
C LYS A 237 -0.77 -13.44 12.09
N PRO A 238 -1.32 -14.58 12.55
CA PRO A 238 -0.85 -15.21 13.79
C PRO A 238 0.60 -15.72 13.68
N SER A 239 1.10 -15.91 12.46
CA SER A 239 2.50 -16.22 12.15
C SER A 239 3.48 -15.10 12.51
N GLY A 240 2.96 -13.92 12.82
CA GLY A 240 3.73 -12.71 13.09
C GLY A 240 3.94 -11.82 11.87
N SER A 241 3.53 -12.24 10.66
CA SER A 241 3.61 -11.36 9.50
C SER A 241 2.60 -10.21 9.58
N ILE A 242 3.02 -9.03 9.12
CA ILE A 242 2.15 -7.89 8.84
C ILE A 242 2.24 -7.64 7.33
N ASN A 243 1.13 -7.82 6.62
CA ASN A 243 1.05 -7.56 5.19
C ASN A 243 0.33 -6.23 4.96
N ILE A 244 0.93 -5.37 4.16
CA ILE A 244 0.33 -4.12 3.73
C ILE A 244 -0.12 -4.32 2.28
N GLN A 245 -1.37 -4.02 1.97
CA GLN A 245 -1.91 -4.12 0.61
C GLN A 245 -2.49 -2.77 0.19
N VAL A 246 -2.22 -2.39 -1.06
CA VAL A 246 -2.81 -1.22 -1.72
C VAL A 246 -3.55 -1.70 -2.96
N GLY A 247 -4.82 -1.32 -3.10
CA GLY A 247 -5.63 -1.52 -4.30
C GLY A 247 -5.88 -0.18 -4.99
N LEU A 248 -5.77 -0.15 -6.31
CA LEU A 248 -6.07 1.01 -7.14
C LEU A 248 -7.28 0.68 -8.01
N SER A 249 -8.29 1.54 -7.97
CA SER A 249 -9.45 1.52 -8.85
C SER A 249 -9.85 2.96 -9.16
N GLY A 250 -11.09 3.18 -9.57
CA GLY A 250 -11.60 4.49 -9.95
C GLY A 250 -11.54 4.71 -11.45
N ILE A 251 -11.44 5.98 -11.85
CA ILE A 251 -11.58 6.42 -13.24
C ILE A 251 -10.23 6.95 -13.72
N LEU A 252 -9.87 6.66 -14.96
CA LEU A 252 -8.67 7.24 -15.56
C LEU A 252 -8.84 8.76 -15.74
N GLU A 253 -7.78 9.50 -15.47
CA GLU A 253 -7.64 10.85 -16.01
C GLU A 253 -7.36 10.75 -17.51
N VAL A 254 -8.23 11.32 -18.33
CA VAL A 254 -8.12 11.25 -19.78
C VAL A 254 -7.89 12.62 -20.40
N LYS A 255 -7.33 12.60 -21.60
CA LYS A 255 -7.13 13.74 -22.48
C LYS A 255 -8.00 13.61 -23.71
N ALA A 256 -8.76 14.64 -24.06
CA ALA A 256 -9.53 14.62 -25.30
C ALA A 256 -8.62 14.80 -26.52
N THR A 257 -8.98 14.15 -27.62
CA THR A 257 -8.24 14.24 -28.89
C THR A 257 -9.16 14.16 -30.10
N THR A 258 -8.66 14.52 -31.27
CA THR A 258 -9.36 14.30 -32.54
C THR A 258 -9.26 12.86 -33.04
N TYR A 259 -8.34 12.05 -32.49
CA TYR A 259 -8.14 10.66 -32.92
C TYR A 259 -9.31 9.76 -32.55
N THR A 260 -9.70 8.90 -33.48
CA THR A 260 -10.66 7.81 -33.27
C THR A 260 -10.05 6.43 -33.47
N HIS A 261 -8.88 6.36 -34.12
CA HIS A 261 -8.19 5.11 -34.38
C HIS A 261 -6.68 5.27 -34.16
N SER A 262 -6.01 4.22 -33.69
CA SER A 262 -4.60 4.28 -33.34
C SER A 262 -3.67 4.48 -34.53
N ASP A 263 -4.09 4.10 -35.74
CA ASP A 263 -3.33 4.32 -36.97
C ASP A 263 -3.25 5.80 -37.38
N GLN A 264 -4.13 6.65 -36.83
CA GLN A 264 -4.12 8.10 -37.03
C GLN A 264 -3.02 8.79 -36.21
N ILE A 265 -2.51 8.14 -35.17
CA ILE A 265 -1.48 8.69 -34.28
C ILE A 265 -0.12 8.63 -35.00
N LYS A 266 0.50 9.80 -35.19
CA LYS A 266 1.80 9.96 -35.89
C LYS A 266 2.88 10.59 -35.02
N GLU A 267 2.56 10.90 -33.77
CA GLU A 267 3.41 11.55 -32.79
C GLU A 267 3.24 10.89 -31.43
N ASP A 268 4.05 11.31 -30.45
CA ASP A 268 3.85 10.87 -29.08
C ASP A 268 2.65 11.59 -28.48
N VAL A 269 1.69 10.82 -27.99
CA VAL A 269 0.46 11.31 -27.38
C VAL A 269 0.46 11.14 -25.86
N TYR A 270 1.59 10.71 -25.29
CA TYR A 270 1.83 10.61 -23.84
C TYR A 270 0.84 9.70 -23.11
N GLY A 271 0.24 8.75 -23.84
CA GLY A 271 -0.80 7.88 -23.34
C GLY A 271 -1.25 6.84 -24.35
N THR A 272 -2.33 6.14 -24.03
CA THR A 272 -2.97 5.13 -24.89
C THR A 272 -4.35 5.61 -25.32
N LEU A 273 -4.66 5.51 -26.61
CA LEU A 273 -6.03 5.75 -27.11
C LEU A 273 -6.94 4.60 -26.65
N LEU A 274 -7.90 4.90 -25.78
CA LEU A 274 -8.77 3.91 -25.12
C LEU A 274 -10.06 3.68 -25.90
N THR A 275 -10.61 4.76 -26.42
CA THR A 275 -11.81 4.82 -27.24
C THR A 275 -11.74 6.10 -28.08
N ASP A 276 -12.75 6.33 -28.91
CA ASP A 276 -12.86 7.52 -29.73
C ASP A 276 -12.63 8.78 -28.89
N ASN A 277 -11.73 9.64 -29.38
CA ASN A 277 -11.41 10.93 -28.79
C ASN A 277 -10.78 10.89 -27.38
N THR A 278 -10.39 9.73 -26.86
CA THR A 278 -10.02 9.57 -25.44
C THR A 278 -8.65 8.92 -25.26
N ILE A 279 -7.65 9.69 -24.81
CA ILE A 279 -6.34 9.18 -24.44
C ILE A 279 -6.27 9.02 -22.92
N GLY A 280 -5.97 7.82 -22.43
CA GLY A 280 -5.55 7.62 -21.04
C GLY A 280 -4.07 7.97 -20.90
N LEU A 281 -3.77 8.99 -20.11
CA LEU A 281 -2.39 9.48 -19.95
C LEU A 281 -1.53 8.52 -19.15
N TYR A 282 -0.27 8.37 -19.55
CA TYR A 282 0.72 7.67 -18.75
C TYR A 282 0.97 8.42 -17.44
N HIS A 283 1.04 7.69 -16.34
CA HIS A 283 1.31 8.23 -15.02
C HIS A 283 1.82 7.14 -14.09
N ASP A 284 2.38 7.55 -12.96
CA ASP A 284 2.86 6.62 -11.93
C ASP A 284 2.02 6.75 -10.65
N HIS A 285 2.04 5.71 -9.82
CA HIS A 285 1.55 5.76 -8.44
C HIS A 285 2.65 5.33 -7.49
N PHE A 286 3.15 6.23 -6.66
CA PHE A 286 4.11 5.93 -5.61
C PHE A 286 3.48 6.07 -4.22
N PHE A 287 3.61 5.04 -3.38
CA PHE A 287 3.13 5.04 -1.99
C PHE A 287 4.32 4.90 -1.05
N THR A 288 4.56 5.91 -0.23
CA THR A 288 5.67 5.89 0.74
C THR A 288 5.15 5.60 2.13
N TYR A 289 5.54 4.47 2.71
CA TYR A 289 5.20 4.08 4.08
C TYR A 289 6.29 4.49 5.06
N ARG A 290 5.89 5.07 6.20
CA ARG A 290 6.73 5.26 7.38
C ARG A 290 6.49 4.11 8.35
N LEU A 291 7.53 3.34 8.65
CA LEU A 291 7.46 2.11 9.46
C LEU A 291 8.46 2.21 10.63
N ASP A 292 7.94 2.64 11.78
CA ASP A 292 8.68 2.81 13.03
C ASP A 292 8.77 1.47 13.76
N LEU A 293 9.78 0.68 13.42
CA LEU A 293 9.91 -0.71 13.85
C LEU A 293 10.73 -0.80 15.14
N ASP A 294 10.04 -1.06 16.25
CA ASP A 294 10.64 -1.31 17.57
C ASP A 294 10.75 -2.81 17.82
N ILE A 295 11.66 -3.48 17.12
CA ILE A 295 11.83 -4.93 17.19
C ILE A 295 12.33 -5.29 18.59
N ASP A 296 11.43 -5.80 19.44
CA ASP A 296 11.75 -6.19 20.82
C ASP A 296 12.40 -5.06 21.68
N GLY A 297 12.14 -3.80 21.31
CA GLY A 297 12.70 -2.58 21.89
C GLY A 297 13.23 -1.61 20.81
N VAL A 298 13.58 -0.39 21.22
CA VAL A 298 13.95 0.72 20.32
C VAL A 298 15.36 0.58 19.72
N ASP A 299 16.30 -0.07 20.41
CA ASP A 299 17.69 -0.16 19.93
C ASP A 299 17.81 -1.19 18.80
N ASN A 300 17.75 -0.75 17.56
CA ASN A 300 17.68 -1.58 16.36
C ASN A 300 18.76 -1.20 15.33
N SER A 301 19.02 -2.09 14.39
CA SER A 301 19.98 -1.90 13.30
C SER A 301 19.39 -2.41 11.99
N PHE A 302 19.79 -1.79 10.87
CA PHE A 302 19.44 -2.27 9.54
C PHE A 302 20.55 -3.16 8.96
N VAL A 303 20.20 -4.38 8.57
CA VAL A 303 21.12 -5.38 8.04
C VAL A 303 20.71 -5.81 6.63
N LYS A 304 21.69 -5.82 5.72
CA LYS A 304 21.59 -6.34 4.36
C LYS A 304 22.23 -7.73 4.33
N HIS A 305 21.44 -8.77 4.09
CA HIS A 305 21.94 -10.12 3.83
C HIS A 305 22.13 -10.31 2.33
N ASN A 306 23.30 -9.94 1.81
CA ASN A 306 23.61 -10.03 0.38
C ASN A 306 23.81 -11.51 -0.04
N LEU A 307 23.10 -11.96 -1.06
CA LEU A 307 23.29 -13.30 -1.63
C LEU A 307 24.41 -13.24 -2.67
N VAL A 308 25.52 -13.92 -2.41
CA VAL A 308 26.74 -13.84 -3.22
C VAL A 308 27.13 -15.21 -3.75
N THR A 309 27.34 -15.31 -5.05
CA THR A 309 27.89 -16.52 -5.69
C THR A 309 29.37 -16.68 -5.32
N LYS A 310 29.72 -17.86 -4.81
CA LYS A 310 31.09 -18.31 -4.57
C LYS A 310 31.47 -19.35 -5.63
N ILE A 311 32.60 -19.11 -6.28
CA ILE A 311 33.19 -20.03 -7.26
C ILE A 311 34.13 -20.97 -6.50
N VAL A 312 34.02 -22.26 -6.76
CA VAL A 312 34.92 -23.27 -6.20
C VAL A 312 36.19 -23.31 -7.07
N THR A 313 37.33 -23.01 -6.47
CA THR A 313 38.62 -22.96 -7.19
C THR A 313 39.58 -24.08 -6.79
N ASP A 314 39.26 -24.85 -5.75
CA ASP A 314 40.21 -25.77 -5.08
C ASP A 314 39.94 -27.27 -5.32
N ASN A 315 39.09 -27.63 -6.30
CA ASN A 315 38.72 -29.03 -6.62
C ASN A 315 38.23 -29.88 -5.42
N THR A 316 37.84 -29.26 -4.31
CA THR A 316 37.40 -29.95 -3.08
C THR A 316 35.98 -30.53 -3.19
N THR A 317 35.22 -30.11 -4.19
CA THR A 317 33.86 -30.57 -4.47
C THR A 317 33.65 -30.70 -5.98
N ALA A 318 32.76 -31.61 -6.39
CA ALA A 318 32.35 -31.76 -7.77
C ALA A 318 31.55 -30.54 -8.28
N ARG A 319 31.07 -29.68 -7.38
CA ARG A 319 30.34 -28.45 -7.70
C ARG A 319 31.29 -27.35 -8.15
N LYS A 320 30.92 -26.61 -9.20
CA LYS A 320 31.67 -25.43 -9.67
C LYS A 320 31.38 -24.17 -8.85
N SER A 321 30.22 -24.09 -8.21
CA SER A 321 29.80 -22.91 -7.44
C SER A 321 28.67 -23.23 -6.46
N TYR A 322 28.45 -22.30 -5.54
CA TYR A 322 27.31 -22.21 -4.63
C TYR A 322 27.05 -20.72 -4.31
N TRP A 323 25.96 -20.40 -3.62
CA TRP A 323 25.75 -19.06 -3.08
C TRP A 323 25.87 -19.08 -1.56
N THR A 324 26.25 -17.95 -0.98
CA THR A 324 26.32 -17.75 0.47
C THR A 324 25.80 -16.36 0.83
N VAL A 325 25.63 -16.11 2.12
CA VAL A 325 25.17 -14.81 2.64
C VAL A 325 26.38 -14.02 3.15
N VAL A 326 26.51 -12.78 2.68
CA VAL A 326 27.42 -11.78 3.27
C VAL A 326 26.56 -10.71 3.92
N SER A 327 26.66 -10.61 5.25
CA SER A 327 25.81 -9.69 6.03
C SER A 327 26.54 -8.38 6.28
N GLU A 328 25.88 -7.26 6.01
CA GLU A 328 26.40 -5.91 6.22
C GLU A 328 25.40 -5.12 7.06
N THR A 329 25.85 -4.55 8.17
CA THR A 329 25.04 -3.61 8.97
C THR A 329 25.27 -2.21 8.43
N ALA A 330 24.20 -1.48 8.12
CA ALA A 330 24.28 -0.09 7.71
C ALA A 330 24.52 0.78 8.95
N ASN A 331 25.59 1.57 8.95
CA ASN A 331 25.96 2.42 10.07
C ASN A 331 25.34 3.81 9.97
N THR A 332 25.08 4.28 8.75
CA THR A 332 24.56 5.62 8.46
C THR A 332 23.39 5.60 7.47
N GLU A 333 22.62 6.67 7.42
CA GLU A 333 21.46 6.81 6.51
C GLU A 333 21.83 6.55 5.04
N SER A 334 22.99 7.02 4.58
CA SER A 334 23.45 6.81 3.20
C SER A 334 23.67 5.35 2.83
N GLU A 335 24.12 4.51 3.76
CA GLU A 335 24.32 3.07 3.56
C GLU A 335 23.01 2.28 3.52
N ALA A 336 21.91 2.89 3.95
CA ALA A 336 20.58 2.33 4.02
C ALA A 336 19.61 2.85 2.94
N LYS A 337 20.10 3.60 1.95
CA LYS A 337 19.35 3.98 0.73
C LYS A 337 19.44 2.86 -0.30
N ILE A 338 18.38 2.08 -0.48
CA ILE A 338 18.41 0.87 -1.33
C ILE A 338 17.55 1.04 -2.58
N ARG A 339 18.16 0.79 -3.74
CA ARG A 339 17.47 0.57 -5.02
C ARG A 339 17.32 -0.95 -5.20
N LEU A 340 16.09 -1.45 -5.10
CA LEU A 340 15.80 -2.88 -5.23
C LEU A 340 16.06 -3.35 -6.68
N GLY A 341 16.27 -4.66 -6.83
CA GLY A 341 16.55 -5.28 -8.14
C GLY A 341 18.01 -5.21 -8.61
N ARG A 342 18.88 -4.41 -7.98
CA ARG A 342 20.31 -4.33 -8.36
C ARG A 342 21.12 -5.56 -7.96
N LYS A 343 20.87 -6.10 -6.76
CA LYS A 343 21.51 -7.30 -6.21
C LYS A 343 20.49 -8.06 -5.36
N PRO A 344 20.53 -9.40 -5.34
CA PRO A 344 19.68 -10.18 -4.45
C PRO A 344 20.15 -9.98 -3.00
N ALA A 345 19.28 -9.45 -2.15
CA ALA A 345 19.54 -9.29 -0.73
C ALA A 345 18.25 -9.39 0.08
N GLU A 346 18.33 -9.93 1.30
CA GLU A 346 17.27 -9.74 2.29
C GLU A 346 17.56 -8.47 3.09
N LEU A 347 16.53 -7.66 3.31
CA LEU A 347 16.61 -6.40 4.05
C LEU A 347 15.91 -6.58 5.40
N VAL A 348 16.65 -6.44 6.50
CA VAL A 348 16.19 -6.85 7.84
C VAL A 348 16.44 -5.75 8.85
N ILE A 349 15.41 -5.40 9.63
CA ILE A 349 15.57 -4.63 10.87
C ILE A 349 15.75 -5.64 12.01
N VAL A 350 16.85 -5.52 12.73
CA VAL A 350 17.20 -6.43 13.83
C VAL A 350 17.41 -5.68 15.13
N ASN A 351 17.14 -6.35 16.25
CA ASN A 351 17.62 -5.90 17.55
C ASN A 351 18.97 -6.58 17.82
N PRO A 352 20.11 -5.85 17.79
CA PRO A 352 21.42 -6.45 18.00
C PRO A 352 21.64 -6.94 19.44
N ASN A 353 20.85 -6.46 20.40
CA ASN A 353 20.96 -6.75 21.83
C ASN A 353 20.12 -7.96 22.27
N LYS A 354 19.27 -8.49 21.39
CA LYS A 354 18.39 -9.63 21.68
C LYS A 354 18.66 -10.76 20.70
N LYS A 355 18.84 -11.96 21.25
CA LYS A 355 19.15 -13.16 20.49
C LYS A 355 18.26 -14.33 20.90
N THR A 356 17.99 -15.20 19.95
CA THR A 356 17.43 -16.54 20.19
C THR A 356 18.44 -17.44 20.89
N LYS A 357 18.01 -18.61 21.36
CA LYS A 357 18.92 -19.57 22.02
C LYS A 357 20.13 -19.96 21.15
N PRO A 358 19.99 -20.20 19.82
CA PRO A 358 21.15 -20.44 18.95
C PRO A 358 22.06 -19.23 18.72
N GLY A 359 21.66 -18.03 19.13
CA GLY A 359 22.45 -16.80 18.99
C GLY A 359 22.08 -15.91 17.79
N ASN A 360 21.00 -16.19 17.07
CA ASN A 360 20.52 -15.34 15.97
C ASN A 360 19.84 -14.09 16.53
N ARG A 361 20.10 -12.92 15.94
CA ARG A 361 19.45 -11.66 16.34
C ARG A 361 17.95 -11.71 16.03
N HIS A 362 17.13 -11.19 16.92
CA HIS A 362 15.70 -11.03 16.63
C HIS A 362 15.51 -10.00 15.51
N GLY A 363 14.68 -10.29 14.52
CA GLY A 363 14.48 -9.38 13.40
C GLY A 363 13.15 -9.53 12.67
N TYR A 364 12.84 -8.52 11.86
CA TYR A 364 11.79 -8.56 10.85
C TYR A 364 12.40 -8.16 9.50
N ARG A 365 12.10 -8.94 8.46
CA ARG A 365 12.55 -8.66 7.10
C ARG A 365 11.44 -8.08 6.26
N LEU A 366 11.82 -7.17 5.37
CA LEU A 366 10.96 -6.64 4.32
C LEU A 366 10.96 -7.63 3.14
N ILE A 367 9.78 -8.12 2.77
CA ILE A 367 9.54 -8.82 1.51
C ILE A 367 8.83 -7.82 0.60
N PRO A 368 9.56 -7.19 -0.34
CA PRO A 368 9.00 -6.14 -1.17
C PRO A 368 8.03 -6.69 -2.21
N GLY A 369 7.07 -5.85 -2.59
CA GLY A 369 6.26 -6.04 -3.79
C GLY A 369 7.00 -5.66 -5.08
N PRO A 370 6.26 -5.41 -6.18
CA PRO A 370 6.81 -4.92 -7.43
C PRO A 370 7.73 -3.70 -7.23
N THR A 371 8.89 -3.74 -7.89
CA THR A 371 9.96 -2.75 -7.71
C THR A 371 9.93 -1.72 -8.85
N ALA A 372 9.11 -0.68 -8.70
CA ALA A 372 9.18 0.50 -9.57
C ALA A 372 9.97 1.63 -8.89
N ARG A 373 10.51 2.54 -9.68
CA ARG A 373 11.22 3.75 -9.24
C ARG A 373 10.78 4.87 -10.18
N SER A 374 10.79 6.11 -9.70
CA SER A 374 10.48 7.23 -10.60
C SER A 374 11.38 7.21 -11.84
N LEU A 375 10.76 7.49 -12.98
CA LEU A 375 11.41 7.61 -14.29
C LEU A 375 11.74 9.07 -14.64
N LEU A 376 11.28 10.02 -13.82
CA LEU A 376 11.62 11.44 -13.97
C LEU A 376 13.13 11.67 -13.72
N LEU A 377 13.67 12.71 -14.34
CA LEU A 377 15.05 13.14 -14.09
C LEU A 377 15.19 13.66 -12.66
N GLU A 378 16.34 13.41 -12.04
CA GLU A 378 16.57 13.79 -10.64
C GLU A 378 16.52 15.31 -10.40
N ASP A 379 16.76 16.12 -11.44
CA ASP A 379 16.72 17.59 -11.41
C ASP A 379 15.39 18.21 -11.91
N ASP A 380 14.40 17.37 -12.25
CA ASP A 380 13.07 17.85 -12.60
C ASP A 380 12.31 18.35 -11.35
N TYR A 381 11.53 19.43 -11.49
CA TYR A 381 10.83 20.08 -10.37
C TYR A 381 9.93 19.13 -9.56
N PRO A 382 9.00 18.37 -10.19
CA PRO A 382 8.21 17.37 -9.47
C PRO A 382 9.06 16.28 -8.84
N GLN A 383 10.19 15.90 -9.46
CA GLN A 383 11.08 14.89 -8.89
C GLN A 383 11.89 15.41 -7.68
N ILE A 384 12.24 16.69 -7.65
CA ILE A 384 12.84 17.35 -6.49
C ILE A 384 11.85 17.38 -5.32
N ARG A 385 10.58 17.71 -5.58
CA ARG A 385 9.49 17.64 -4.59
C ARG A 385 9.23 16.21 -4.12
N GLY A 386 9.21 15.26 -5.06
CA GLY A 386 8.98 13.83 -4.87
C GLY A 386 10.24 13.01 -4.63
N ALA A 387 11.33 13.62 -4.16
CA ALA A 387 12.66 12.99 -4.09
C ALA A 387 12.72 11.74 -3.19
N PHE A 388 11.73 11.56 -2.30
CA PHE A 388 11.56 10.34 -1.50
C PHE A 388 11.36 9.07 -2.35
N THR A 389 10.97 9.19 -3.63
CA THR A 389 10.77 8.06 -4.56
C THR A 389 12.06 7.58 -5.27
N GLN A 390 13.19 8.27 -5.10
CA GLN A 390 14.46 7.94 -5.75
C GLN A 390 15.06 6.59 -5.31
N TYR A 391 14.65 6.11 -4.13
CA TYR A 391 15.04 4.82 -3.57
C TYR A 391 13.79 4.09 -3.09
N ASN A 392 13.82 2.76 -3.17
CA ASN A 392 12.71 1.93 -2.71
C ASN A 392 12.69 1.82 -1.19
N VAL A 393 13.88 1.85 -0.55
CA VAL A 393 14.03 1.72 0.90
C VAL A 393 14.96 2.82 1.40
N TRP A 394 14.57 3.40 2.53
CA TRP A 394 15.38 4.30 3.33
C TRP A 394 15.33 3.86 4.78
N VAL A 395 16.39 4.13 5.55
CA VAL A 395 16.36 4.03 7.01
C VAL A 395 16.95 5.30 7.59
N THR A 396 16.20 5.91 8.51
CA THR A 396 16.60 7.13 9.21
C THR A 396 16.55 6.88 10.72
N PRO A 397 17.34 7.59 11.55
CA PRO A 397 17.07 7.61 12.98
C PRO A 397 15.67 8.16 13.24
N TYR A 398 15.04 7.71 14.31
CA TYR A 398 13.78 8.27 14.75
C TYR A 398 13.92 9.77 15.04
N ASN A 399 12.99 10.54 14.48
CA ASN A 399 12.78 11.93 14.84
C ASN A 399 11.28 12.23 14.85
N LYS A 400 10.80 12.80 15.96
CA LYS A 400 9.39 13.15 16.15
C LYS A 400 8.83 14.09 15.08
N SER A 401 9.65 14.96 14.48
CA SER A 401 9.20 15.90 13.44
C SER A 401 9.22 15.31 12.03
N GLU A 402 9.95 14.21 11.80
CA GLU A 402 10.14 13.60 10.47
C GLU A 402 9.03 12.57 10.20
N LYS A 403 7.89 13.07 9.71
CA LYS A 403 6.65 12.28 9.54
C LYS A 403 6.17 12.16 8.10
N TRP A 404 6.33 13.21 7.31
CA TRP A 404 5.74 13.39 5.98
C TRP A 404 6.85 13.41 4.93
N ALA A 405 6.93 12.40 4.07
CA ALA A 405 8.07 12.19 3.19
C ALA A 405 8.28 13.33 2.18
N GLY A 406 7.20 13.99 1.75
CA GLY A 406 7.22 15.21 0.92
C GLY A 406 7.49 16.51 1.67
N GLY A 407 7.55 16.47 3.00
CA GLY A 407 7.69 17.63 3.87
C GLY A 407 6.38 18.07 4.52
N ARG A 408 6.46 19.04 5.43
CA ARG A 408 5.28 19.50 6.18
C ARG A 408 4.26 20.28 5.35
N TYR A 409 4.73 21.04 4.37
CA TYR A 409 3.91 21.85 3.47
C TYR A 409 4.30 21.48 2.04
N VAL A 410 3.38 20.80 1.33
CA VAL A 410 3.69 20.12 0.06
C VAL A 410 3.17 20.89 -1.17
N ASP A 411 2.00 21.51 -1.04
CA ASP A 411 1.49 22.43 -2.05
C ASP A 411 2.51 23.55 -2.31
N GLN A 412 2.79 23.80 -3.60
CA GLN A 412 3.82 24.73 -4.09
C GLN A 412 5.23 24.54 -3.48
N SER A 413 5.53 23.38 -2.92
CA SER A 413 6.82 23.13 -2.30
C SER A 413 7.99 23.15 -3.30
N HIS A 414 9.18 23.48 -2.80
CA HIS A 414 10.44 23.45 -3.57
C HIS A 414 11.32 22.24 -3.20
N GLY A 415 10.76 21.20 -2.58
CA GLY A 415 11.49 19.99 -2.19
C GLY A 415 12.52 20.16 -1.06
N GLN A 416 12.44 21.24 -0.29
CA GLN A 416 13.42 21.62 0.73
C GLN A 416 13.29 20.85 2.06
N ASP A 417 12.17 20.17 2.30
CA ASP A 417 11.85 19.47 3.56
C ASP A 417 11.50 17.99 3.33
N THR A 418 12.07 17.37 2.29
CA THR A 418 11.76 15.97 1.95
C THR A 418 12.59 14.98 2.76
N LEU A 419 12.17 13.71 2.77
CA LEU A 419 12.97 12.58 3.29
C LEU A 419 14.38 12.55 2.69
N ALA A 420 14.51 12.88 1.41
CA ALA A 420 15.79 12.96 0.74
C ALA A 420 16.68 14.03 1.40
N VAL A 421 16.15 15.23 1.67
CA VAL A 421 16.89 16.30 2.36
C VAL A 421 17.27 15.90 3.79
N TRP A 422 16.34 15.30 4.55
CA TRP A 422 16.64 14.87 5.93
C TRP A 422 17.80 13.88 5.98
N SER A 423 17.83 12.93 5.03
CA SER A 423 18.86 11.91 4.94
C SER A 423 20.25 12.43 4.52
N LEU A 424 20.37 13.68 4.04
CA LEU A 424 21.66 14.30 3.75
C LEU A 424 22.50 14.55 5.00
N ARG A 425 21.85 14.58 6.18
CA ARG A 425 22.54 14.66 7.48
C ARG A 425 23.38 13.42 7.77
N ASN A 426 23.12 12.32 7.07
CA ASN A 426 23.85 11.06 7.13
C ASN A 426 24.12 10.56 8.57
N ARG A 427 23.08 10.61 9.39
CA ARG A 427 23.14 10.30 10.82
C ARG A 427 23.42 8.81 11.07
N GLU A 428 23.93 8.50 12.25
CA GLU A 428 24.14 7.12 12.70
C GLU A 428 22.81 6.38 12.93
N ILE A 429 22.72 5.15 12.45
CA ILE A 429 21.51 4.30 12.53
C ILE A 429 21.79 2.90 13.12
N ASP A 430 23.03 2.54 13.44
CA ASP A 430 23.33 1.25 14.05
C ASP A 430 23.05 1.26 15.56
N ASN A 431 22.24 0.31 16.03
CA ASN A 431 21.85 0.13 17.42
C ASN A 431 21.21 1.40 18.01
N LYS A 432 20.23 1.94 17.30
CA LYS A 432 19.46 3.16 17.63
C LYS A 432 17.98 2.92 17.38
N ASP A 433 17.16 3.85 17.88
CA ASP A 433 15.79 4.01 17.42
C ASP A 433 15.78 4.47 15.95
N ILE A 434 15.22 3.65 15.06
CA ILE A 434 15.28 3.82 13.60
C ILE A 434 13.94 3.56 12.94
N VAL A 435 13.71 4.29 11.84
CA VAL A 435 12.49 4.23 11.04
C VAL A 435 12.83 3.72 9.66
N LEU A 436 12.13 2.67 9.24
CA LEU A 436 12.15 2.15 7.87
C LEU A 436 11.15 2.95 7.02
N TRP A 437 11.57 3.41 5.85
CA TRP A 437 10.68 3.98 4.85
C TRP A 437 10.67 3.09 3.62
N TYR A 438 9.49 2.72 3.15
CA TYR A 438 9.35 1.84 1.98
C TYR A 438 8.44 2.47 0.93
N VAL A 439 8.93 2.52 -0.31
CA VAL A 439 8.23 3.07 -1.47
C VAL A 439 7.74 1.93 -2.36
N ILE A 440 6.43 1.78 -2.43
CA ILE A 440 5.76 0.98 -3.47
C ILE A 440 5.64 1.89 -4.70
N GLY A 441 5.86 1.36 -5.89
CA GLY A 441 5.61 2.10 -7.13
C GLY A 441 4.91 1.24 -8.17
N ILE A 442 4.11 1.88 -9.02
CA ILE A 442 3.43 1.30 -10.16
C ILE A 442 3.55 2.28 -11.32
N HIS A 443 4.06 1.81 -12.47
CA HIS A 443 3.98 2.53 -13.73
C HIS A 443 2.68 2.13 -14.42
N HIS A 444 1.79 3.08 -14.66
CA HIS A 444 0.50 2.80 -15.27
C HIS A 444 0.53 3.19 -16.74
N VAL A 445 0.49 2.17 -17.59
CA VAL A 445 0.21 2.29 -19.03
C VAL A 445 -1.27 1.94 -19.20
N PRO A 446 -2.17 2.93 -19.30
CA PRO A 446 -3.60 2.65 -19.33
C PRO A 446 -3.98 1.75 -20.49
N CYS A 447 -4.94 0.84 -20.27
CA CYS A 447 -5.47 -0.04 -21.28
C CYS A 447 -7.00 0.07 -21.39
N GLN A 448 -7.58 -0.52 -22.43
CA GLN A 448 -9.03 -0.40 -22.67
C GLN A 448 -9.86 -1.03 -21.54
N GLU A 449 -9.34 -2.07 -20.89
CA GLU A 449 -9.97 -2.70 -19.73
C GLU A 449 -10.05 -1.78 -18.51
N ASP A 450 -9.26 -0.71 -18.46
CA ASP A 450 -9.33 0.30 -17.39
C ASP A 450 -10.46 1.33 -17.65
N PHE A 451 -11.08 1.31 -18.83
CA PHE A 451 -12.15 2.20 -19.25
C PHE A 451 -13.52 1.50 -19.25
N PRO A 452 -14.61 2.14 -18.79
CA PRO A 452 -14.71 3.50 -18.25
C PRO A 452 -14.43 3.58 -16.74
N LEU A 453 -14.17 2.44 -16.10
CA LEU A 453 -13.83 2.34 -14.69
C LEU A 453 -12.89 1.15 -14.50
N MET A 454 -11.80 1.39 -13.80
CA MET A 454 -10.65 0.48 -13.71
C MET A 454 -10.92 -0.68 -12.74
N PRO A 455 -10.80 -1.95 -13.19
CA PRO A 455 -10.75 -3.10 -12.29
C PRO A 455 -9.60 -2.98 -11.29
N THR A 456 -9.80 -3.45 -10.05
CA THR A 456 -8.82 -3.20 -8.99
C THR A 456 -7.45 -3.83 -9.30
N LEU A 457 -6.41 -3.00 -9.43
CA LEU A 457 -5.01 -3.43 -9.45
C LEU A 457 -4.47 -3.47 -8.01
N SER A 458 -3.98 -4.63 -7.57
CA SER A 458 -3.49 -4.81 -6.20
C SER A 458 -1.97 -4.94 -6.13
N SER A 459 -1.36 -4.28 -5.15
CA SER A 459 0.06 -4.35 -4.80
C SER A 459 0.23 -4.38 -3.27
N GLY A 460 1.47 -4.49 -2.77
CA GLY A 460 1.73 -4.55 -1.34
C GLY A 460 3.12 -5.06 -0.98
N PHE A 461 3.34 -5.29 0.32
CA PHE A 461 4.57 -5.89 0.85
C PHE A 461 4.29 -6.64 2.16
N GLU A 462 5.22 -7.49 2.58
CA GLU A 462 5.15 -8.23 3.84
C GLU A 462 6.32 -7.84 4.75
N LEU A 463 6.02 -7.54 6.02
CA LEU A 463 6.98 -7.53 7.11
C LEU A 463 6.92 -8.89 7.79
N ARG A 464 7.98 -9.68 7.66
CA ARG A 464 8.01 -11.07 8.12
C ARG A 464 8.98 -11.27 9.29
N PRO A 465 8.58 -11.93 10.39
CA PRO A 465 9.51 -12.28 11.46
C PRO A 465 10.64 -13.17 10.94
N THR A 466 11.88 -12.79 11.24
CA THR A 466 13.11 -13.49 10.83
C THR A 466 13.99 -13.68 12.05
N ASN A 467 14.05 -14.91 12.56
CA ASN A 467 14.69 -15.24 13.84
C ASN A 467 14.09 -14.46 15.04
N PHE A 468 12.88 -13.90 14.91
CA PHE A 468 12.22 -13.22 16.02
C PHE A 468 11.77 -14.22 17.10
N PHE A 469 11.16 -15.33 16.70
CA PHE A 469 10.74 -16.42 17.57
C PHE A 469 11.79 -17.54 17.63
N GLU A 470 11.75 -18.39 18.66
CA GLU A 470 12.67 -19.54 18.77
C GLU A 470 12.39 -20.63 17.72
N ARG A 471 11.15 -20.71 17.25
CA ARG A 471 10.66 -21.61 16.20
C ARG A 471 9.38 -21.02 15.59
N SER A 472 8.72 -21.76 14.68
CA SER A 472 7.41 -21.35 14.14
C SER A 472 6.43 -20.96 15.25
N PRO A 473 5.94 -19.70 15.29
CA PRO A 473 5.05 -19.22 16.35
C PRO A 473 3.63 -19.81 16.25
N VAL A 474 3.30 -20.42 15.10
CA VAL A 474 1.99 -21.02 14.82
C VAL A 474 1.99 -22.55 14.87
N LEU A 475 3.09 -23.15 15.34
CA LEU A 475 3.21 -24.61 15.45
C LEU A 475 2.11 -25.21 16.35
N LYS A 476 1.71 -24.48 17.40
CA LYS A 476 0.73 -24.92 18.40
C LYS A 476 -0.66 -24.29 18.24
N VAL A 477 -0.89 -23.53 17.16
CA VAL A 477 -2.19 -22.88 16.91
C VAL A 477 -3.20 -23.93 16.47
N ILE A 478 -4.22 -24.16 17.30
CA ILE A 478 -5.33 -25.08 17.01
C ILE A 478 -6.21 -24.44 15.93
N PRO A 479 -6.53 -25.14 14.82
CA PRO A 479 -7.39 -24.60 13.79
C PRO A 479 -8.82 -24.43 14.33
N PRO A 480 -9.61 -23.49 13.78
CA PRO A 480 -11.02 -23.40 14.11
C PRO A 480 -11.72 -24.73 13.78
N LYS A 481 -12.65 -25.16 14.65
CA LYS A 481 -13.46 -26.35 14.37
C LYS A 481 -14.37 -26.06 13.17
N PRO A 482 -14.55 -27.02 12.24
CA PRO A 482 -15.56 -26.88 11.19
C PRO A 482 -16.94 -26.64 11.80
N VAL A 483 -17.64 -25.63 11.31
CA VAL A 483 -19.02 -25.35 11.71
C VAL A 483 -19.94 -25.95 10.66
N THR A 484 -20.91 -26.77 11.07
CA THR A 484 -21.96 -27.23 10.15
C THR A 484 -22.89 -26.07 9.84
N TRP A 485 -23.10 -25.81 8.55
CA TRP A 485 -24.05 -24.79 8.13
C TRP A 485 -25.44 -25.12 8.71
N PRO A 486 -26.15 -24.17 9.34
CA PRO A 486 -27.51 -24.41 9.81
C PRO A 486 -28.34 -24.84 8.60
N ASN A 487 -28.93 -26.03 8.68
CA ASN A 487 -29.66 -26.66 7.59
C ASN A 487 -31.03 -25.98 7.41
N CYS A 488 -31.00 -24.73 6.95
CA CYS A 488 -32.17 -24.00 6.54
C CYS A 488 -32.33 -24.21 5.04
N SER A 489 -33.16 -25.17 4.65
CA SER A 489 -33.64 -25.29 3.29
C SER A 489 -34.35 -23.98 2.94
N ALA A 490 -33.68 -23.09 2.21
CA ALA A 490 -34.37 -22.03 1.51
C ALA A 490 -35.14 -22.73 0.37
N SER A 491 -36.40 -23.09 0.62
CA SER A 491 -37.31 -23.48 -0.45
C SER A 491 -37.39 -22.33 -1.46
N PRO A 492 -37.34 -22.63 -2.77
CA PRO A 492 -37.20 -21.63 -3.84
C PRO A 492 -38.37 -20.65 -3.93
#